data_AF-H8MS68-F1
#
_entry.id   AF-H8MS68-F1
#
_cell.length_a   1.000
_cell.length_b   1.000
_cell.length_c   1.000
_cell.angle_alpha   90.00
_cell.angle_beta   90.00
_cell.angle_gamma   90.00
#
_symmetry.space_group_name_H-M   'P 1'
#
loop_
_entity.id
_entity.type
_entity.pdbx_description
1 polymer ?
#
loop_
_entity_poly.entity_id
_entity_poly.type
_entity_poly.pdbx_seq_one_letter_code
_entity_poly.pdbx_strand_id
1 'polypeptide(L)'
;MPGSKAYQRAESKKQVELDRALRELVLGAQVPQEPGETAFYFMTRKGKLRRMELSPAQAKQLEDGELGVVERPEPAQIEHSLVPAAAAEQMYALSAKAVRFLNRKENPVGFMNDEELKAQQAAEASGTAPEVADEPEAAAEGSEEGGESAEAPASEPSSESPGEPNNEGGTQS
;
A
#
# COMPACT_ATOMS: atom_id res chain seq x y z
N MET A 1 -0.67 -30.93 1.75
CA MET A 1 0.09 -30.56 2.95
C MET A 1 0.14 -29.03 3.06
N PRO A 2 -0.45 -28.44 4.12
CA PRO A 2 -0.23 -27.04 4.47
C PRO A 2 1.28 -26.76 4.55
N GLY A 3 1.75 -25.64 4.00
CA GLY A 3 3.17 -25.28 3.98
C GLY A 3 3.99 -25.83 2.80
N SER A 4 3.42 -26.62 1.88
CA SER A 4 4.11 -27.01 0.63
C SER A 4 4.24 -25.82 -0.35
N LYS A 5 5.29 -25.78 -1.18
CA LYS A 5 5.49 -24.70 -2.18
C LYS A 5 4.28 -24.49 -3.10
N ALA A 6 3.57 -25.56 -3.47
CA ALA A 6 2.36 -25.48 -4.29
C ALA A 6 1.18 -24.85 -3.53
N TYR A 7 1.04 -25.18 -2.23
CA TYR A 7 0.03 -24.59 -1.35
C TYR A 7 0.31 -23.10 -1.10
N GLN A 8 1.57 -22.75 -0.84
CA GLN A 8 2.00 -21.35 -0.68
C GLN A 8 1.71 -20.52 -1.93
N ARG A 9 2.02 -21.02 -3.14
CA ARG A 9 1.67 -20.34 -4.40
C ARG A 9 0.17 -20.14 -4.56
N ALA A 10 -0.64 -21.13 -4.19
CA ALA A 10 -2.09 -21.03 -4.28
C ALA A 10 -2.66 -20.01 -3.28
N GLU A 11 -2.12 -19.95 -2.05
CA GLU A 11 -2.52 -18.95 -1.05
C GLU A 11 -2.06 -17.55 -1.43
N SER A 12 -0.82 -17.38 -1.91
CA SER A 12 -0.33 -16.09 -2.40
C SER A 12 -1.17 -15.58 -3.57
N LYS A 13 -1.56 -16.46 -4.51
CA LYS A 13 -2.44 -16.08 -5.62
C LYS A 13 -3.81 -15.60 -5.12
N LYS A 14 -4.44 -16.34 -4.21
CA LYS A 14 -5.71 -15.94 -3.60
C LYS A 14 -5.61 -14.62 -2.84
N GLN A 15 -4.50 -14.40 -2.13
CA GLN A 15 -4.27 -13.17 -1.39
C GLN A 15 -4.15 -11.98 -2.36
N VAL A 16 -3.38 -12.12 -3.44
CA VAL A 16 -3.26 -11.09 -4.48
C VAL A 16 -4.60 -10.80 -5.15
N GLU A 17 -5.40 -11.82 -5.45
CA GLU A 17 -6.75 -11.65 -6.02
C GLU A 17 -7.69 -10.92 -5.05
N LEU A 18 -7.61 -11.25 -3.75
CA LEU A 18 -8.37 -10.59 -2.70
C LEU A 18 -7.94 -9.12 -2.55
N ASP A 19 -6.63 -8.85 -2.47
CA ASP A 19 -6.10 -7.49 -2.34
C ASP A 19 -6.47 -6.64 -3.56
N ARG A 20 -6.43 -7.22 -4.77
CA ARG A 20 -6.93 -6.57 -5.98
C ARG A 20 -8.41 -6.22 -5.88
N ALA A 21 -9.25 -7.18 -5.50
CA ALA A 21 -10.69 -6.97 -5.38
C ALA A 21 -11.03 -5.89 -4.33
N LEU A 22 -10.34 -5.90 -3.19
CA LEU A 22 -10.49 -4.86 -2.17
C LEU A 22 -10.08 -3.50 -2.71
N ARG A 23 -8.94 -3.39 -3.40
CA ARG A 23 -8.48 -2.13 -3.99
C ARG A 23 -9.50 -1.57 -4.99
N GLU A 24 -9.98 -2.40 -5.91
CA GLU A 24 -10.96 -1.99 -6.92
C GLU A 24 -12.27 -1.51 -6.26
N LEU A 25 -12.73 -2.18 -5.20
CA LEU A 25 -13.92 -1.79 -4.46
C LEU A 25 -13.72 -0.44 -3.73
N VAL A 26 -12.58 -0.24 -3.06
CA VAL A 26 -12.29 1.04 -2.39
C VAL A 26 -12.19 2.17 -3.41
N LEU A 27 -11.49 1.99 -4.52
CA LEU A 27 -11.35 3.03 -5.55
C LEU A 27 -12.70 3.44 -6.16
N GLY A 28 -13.63 2.50 -6.32
CA GLY A 28 -14.97 2.79 -6.86
C GLY A 28 -15.92 3.45 -5.86
N ALA A 29 -15.70 3.27 -4.56
CA ALA A 29 -16.61 3.73 -3.51
C ALA A 29 -16.00 4.78 -2.56
N GLN A 30 -14.74 5.20 -2.79
CA GLN A 30 -14.07 6.14 -1.91
C GLN A 30 -14.83 7.48 -1.84
N VAL A 31 -14.99 7.98 -0.62
CA VAL A 31 -15.46 9.33 -0.36
C VAL A 31 -14.23 10.22 -0.16
N PRO A 32 -14.16 11.39 -0.82
CA PRO A 32 -13.07 12.32 -0.57
C PRO A 32 -13.06 12.72 0.91
N GLN A 33 -11.89 12.58 1.53
CA GLN A 33 -11.68 13.06 2.89
C GLN A 33 -11.70 14.59 2.86
N GLU A 34 -12.59 15.20 3.64
CA GLU A 34 -12.62 16.64 3.80
C GLU A 34 -11.84 16.95 5.07
N PRO A 35 -10.61 17.50 4.97
CA PRO A 35 -9.82 17.83 6.15
C PRO A 35 -10.57 18.87 6.98
N GLY A 36 -10.78 18.57 8.26
CA GLY A 36 -11.47 19.42 9.20
C GLY A 36 -10.86 19.36 10.59
N GLU A 37 -11.45 20.09 11.53
CA GLU A 37 -10.92 20.24 12.88
C GLU A 37 -11.07 18.98 13.75
N THR A 38 -11.86 18.00 13.31
CA THR A 38 -12.13 16.78 14.08
C THR A 38 -11.10 15.71 13.77
N ALA A 39 -10.20 15.45 14.72
CA ALA A 39 -9.26 14.35 14.64
C ALA A 39 -9.96 13.02 15.02
N PHE A 40 -10.08 12.12 14.05
CA PHE A 40 -10.55 10.76 14.24
C PHE A 40 -9.36 9.82 14.40
N TYR A 41 -9.34 9.05 15.48
CA TYR A 41 -8.28 8.10 15.78
C TYR A 41 -8.78 6.68 15.56
N PHE A 42 -7.98 5.87 14.89
CA PHE A 42 -8.28 4.45 14.69
C PHE A 42 -6.98 3.64 14.73
N MET A 43 -7.09 2.35 15.02
CA MET A 43 -5.94 1.46 14.98
C MET A 43 -5.73 0.87 13.59
N THR A 44 -4.47 0.79 13.20
CA THR A 44 -4.01 0.00 12.06
C THR A 44 -3.97 -1.49 12.41
N ARG A 45 -3.84 -2.35 11.38
CA ARG A 45 -3.67 -3.81 11.57
C ARG A 45 -2.52 -4.20 12.52
N LYS A 46 -1.48 -3.36 12.61
CA LYS A 46 -0.29 -3.59 13.45
C LYS A 46 -0.46 -3.06 14.88
N GLY A 47 -1.64 -2.55 15.25
CA GLY A 47 -1.91 -1.97 16.57
C GLY A 47 -1.34 -0.57 16.75
N LYS A 48 -0.83 0.08 15.69
CA LYS A 48 -0.46 1.50 15.75
C LYS A 48 -1.72 2.37 15.66
N LEU A 49 -1.84 3.35 16.54
CA LEU A 49 -2.85 4.40 16.44
C LEU A 49 -2.54 5.28 15.23
N ARG A 50 -3.55 5.66 14.46
CA ARG A 50 -3.43 6.57 13.33
C ARG A 50 -4.51 7.63 13.45
N ARG A 51 -4.13 8.87 13.13
CA ARG A 51 -5.01 10.03 13.11
C ARG A 51 -5.44 10.35 11.68
N MET A 52 -6.70 10.72 11.54
CA MET A 52 -7.29 11.24 10.31
C MET A 52 -8.12 12.48 10.63
N GLU A 53 -7.92 13.54 9.88
CA GLU A 53 -8.62 14.81 10.08
C GLU A 53 -9.86 14.86 9.22
N LEU A 54 -11.02 15.02 9.85
CA LEU A 54 -12.32 14.95 9.21
C LEU A 54 -13.12 16.22 9.48
N SER A 55 -13.99 16.54 8.54
CA SER A 55 -15.05 17.52 8.78
C SER A 55 -16.00 17.00 9.87
N PRO A 56 -16.62 17.89 10.66
CA PRO A 56 -17.57 17.47 11.69
C PRO A 56 -18.77 16.71 11.11
N ALA A 57 -19.13 16.97 9.85
CA ALA A 57 -20.15 16.21 9.14
C ALA A 57 -19.72 14.76 8.88
N GLN A 58 -18.48 14.55 8.42
CA GLN A 58 -17.93 13.21 8.18
C GLN A 58 -17.70 12.44 9.49
N ALA A 59 -17.23 13.12 10.54
CA ALA A 59 -17.08 12.53 11.86
C ALA A 59 -18.44 12.03 12.39
N LYS A 60 -19.48 12.86 12.26
CA LYS A 60 -20.84 12.46 12.63
C LYS A 60 -21.35 11.28 11.79
N GLN A 61 -21.09 11.25 10.49
CA GLN A 61 -21.45 10.12 9.63
C GLN A 61 -20.74 8.81 10.01
N LEU A 62 -19.49 8.88 10.51
CA LEU A 62 -18.80 7.72 11.07
C LEU A 62 -19.46 7.25 12.38
N GLU A 63 -19.83 8.20 13.25
CA GLU A 63 -20.56 7.92 14.49
C GLU A 63 -21.96 7.35 14.24
N ASP A 64 -22.69 7.85 13.24
CA ASP A 64 -24.00 7.32 12.85
C ASP A 64 -23.89 5.98 12.10
N GLY A 65 -22.69 5.60 11.67
CA GLY A 65 -22.42 4.37 10.93
C GLY A 65 -22.77 4.43 9.45
N GLU A 66 -22.90 5.64 8.89
CA GLU A 66 -23.11 5.89 7.46
C GLU A 66 -21.80 5.80 6.66
N LEU A 67 -20.67 6.12 7.29
CA LEU A 67 -19.33 5.95 6.76
C LEU A 67 -18.55 4.88 7.54
N GLY A 68 -17.52 4.34 6.90
CA GLY A 68 -16.55 3.44 7.50
C GLY A 68 -15.13 3.74 7.05
N VAL A 69 -14.16 3.38 7.88
CA VAL A 69 -12.73 3.46 7.57
C VAL A 69 -12.24 2.09 7.14
N VAL A 70 -11.71 2.00 5.92
CA VAL A 70 -11.24 0.76 5.31
C VAL A 70 -9.78 0.86 4.87
N GLU A 71 -9.09 -0.27 4.86
CA GLU A 71 -7.74 -0.40 4.33
C GLU A 71 -7.79 -0.62 2.82
N ARG A 72 -6.98 0.17 2.12
CA ARG A 72 -6.63 -0.04 0.72
C ARG A 72 -5.25 -0.67 0.66
N PRO A 73 -5.14 -1.95 0.25
CA PRO A 73 -3.85 -2.56 0.03
C PRO A 73 -3.18 -1.95 -1.21
N GLU A 74 -2.17 -1.10 -1.02
CA GLU A 74 -1.27 -0.63 -2.08
C GLU A 74 0.01 -1.49 -2.11
N PRO A 75 0.73 -1.58 -3.25
CA PRO A 75 1.89 -2.46 -3.39
C PRO A 75 3.04 -2.09 -2.43
N ALA A 76 3.14 -0.80 -2.08
CA ALA A 76 4.21 -0.24 -1.24
C ALA A 76 3.73 0.13 0.18
N GLN A 77 2.44 0.38 0.38
CA GLN A 77 1.90 0.83 1.66
C GLN A 77 0.44 0.42 1.85
N ILE A 78 -0.09 0.61 3.06
CA ILE A 78 -1.52 0.43 3.33
C ILE A 78 -2.11 1.81 3.60
N GLU A 79 -2.93 2.27 2.66
CA GLU A 79 -3.66 3.52 2.81
C GLU A 79 -5.01 3.28 3.48
N HIS A 80 -5.53 4.32 4.12
CA HIS A 80 -6.84 4.28 4.76
C HIS A 80 -7.76 5.23 4.00
N SER A 81 -8.98 4.79 3.74
CA SER A 81 -9.95 5.59 3.00
C SER A 81 -11.31 5.54 3.67
N LEU A 82 -12.07 6.61 3.49
CA LEU A 82 -13.49 6.64 3.84
C LEU A 82 -14.30 6.02 2.71
N VAL A 83 -15.23 5.15 3.07
CA VAL A 83 -16.21 4.57 2.15
C VAL A 83 -17.59 4.56 2.82
N PRO A 84 -18.69 4.54 2.05
CA PRO A 84 -20.02 4.35 2.59
C PRO A 84 -20.17 3.00 3.31
N ALA A 85 -21.06 2.94 4.29
CA ALA A 85 -21.35 1.73 5.06
C ALA A 85 -21.61 0.51 4.19
N ALA A 86 -22.40 0.66 3.12
CA ALA A 86 -22.71 -0.43 2.18
C ALA A 86 -21.46 -1.00 1.50
N ALA A 87 -20.45 -0.17 1.20
CA ALA A 87 -19.18 -0.62 0.63
C ALA A 87 -18.30 -1.26 1.72
N ALA A 88 -18.24 -0.66 2.90
CA ALA A 88 -17.53 -1.23 4.05
C ALA A 88 -18.08 -2.62 4.43
N GLU A 89 -19.40 -2.85 4.32
CA GLU A 89 -20.02 -4.14 4.54
C GLU A 89 -19.60 -5.19 3.53
N GLN A 90 -19.55 -4.84 2.24
CA GLN A 90 -19.04 -5.71 1.20
C GLN A 90 -17.57 -6.07 1.43
N MET A 91 -16.76 -5.09 1.83
CA MET A 91 -15.36 -5.32 2.19
C MET A 91 -15.21 -6.22 3.41
N TYR A 92 -16.04 -6.03 4.44
CA TYR A 92 -16.04 -6.88 5.63
C TYR A 92 -16.38 -8.33 5.29
N ALA A 93 -17.33 -8.54 4.38
CA ALA A 93 -17.71 -9.87 3.90
C ALA A 93 -16.59 -10.56 3.12
N LEU A 94 -15.80 -9.80 2.35
CA LEU A 94 -14.61 -10.32 1.65
C LEU A 94 -13.46 -10.61 2.63
N SER A 95 -13.21 -9.67 3.54
CA SER A 95 -12.16 -9.76 4.54
C SER A 95 -12.46 -8.85 5.73
N ALA A 96 -12.69 -9.44 6.90
CA ALA A 96 -12.80 -8.70 8.16
C ALA A 96 -11.55 -7.83 8.43
N LYS A 97 -10.39 -8.23 7.87
CA LYS A 97 -9.14 -7.48 7.97
C LYS A 97 -9.05 -6.29 7.01
N ALA A 98 -10.05 -6.02 6.19
CA ALA A 98 -10.08 -4.85 5.32
C ALA A 98 -10.79 -3.64 5.95
N VAL A 99 -11.60 -3.85 7.00
CA VAL A 99 -12.33 -2.77 7.68
C VAL A 99 -11.64 -2.44 8.99
N ARG A 100 -11.33 -1.17 9.24
CA ARG A 100 -10.77 -0.68 10.51
C ARG A 100 -11.83 -0.16 11.44
N PHE A 101 -12.79 0.56 10.89
CA PHE A 101 -13.86 1.14 11.67
C PHE A 101 -15.17 1.06 10.89
N LEU A 102 -16.21 0.56 11.53
CA LEU A 102 -17.57 0.59 11.01
C LEU A 102 -18.55 0.51 12.18
N ASN A 103 -19.33 1.56 12.39
CA ASN A 103 -20.36 1.54 13.43
C ASN A 103 -21.57 0.73 12.95
N ARG A 104 -21.68 -0.51 13.42
CA ARG A 104 -22.86 -1.35 13.22
C ARG A 104 -23.63 -1.44 14.52
N LYS A 105 -24.95 -1.37 14.42
CA LYS A 105 -25.86 -1.46 15.58
C LYS A 105 -25.71 -2.77 16.37
N GLU A 106 -25.38 -3.87 15.71
CA GLU A 106 -25.27 -5.19 16.35
C GLU A 106 -23.83 -5.62 16.64
N ASN A 107 -22.89 -5.29 15.76
CA ASN A 107 -21.50 -5.72 15.87
C ASN A 107 -20.54 -4.60 15.42
N PRO A 108 -20.32 -3.58 16.26
CA PRO A 108 -19.45 -2.47 15.93
C PRO A 108 -18.01 -2.95 15.69
N VAL A 109 -17.38 -2.47 14.61
CA VAL A 109 -16.01 -2.84 14.22
C VAL A 109 -15.08 -1.68 14.53
N GLY A 110 -13.95 -1.95 15.19
CA GLY A 110 -12.92 -0.94 15.48
C GLY A 110 -13.18 -0.06 16.71
N PHE A 111 -14.23 -0.36 17.48
CA PHE A 111 -14.51 0.33 18.73
C PHE A 111 -13.59 -0.23 19.82
N MET A 112 -12.78 0.65 20.39
CA MET A 112 -11.96 0.36 21.57
C MET A 112 -12.57 1.03 22.79
N ASN A 113 -12.19 0.59 23.98
CA ASN A 113 -12.57 1.30 25.21
C ASN A 113 -11.94 2.71 25.20
N ASP A 114 -12.74 3.72 25.49
CA ASP A 114 -12.33 5.13 25.59
C ASP A 114 -11.06 5.35 26.44
N GLU A 115 -10.89 4.53 27.49
CA GLU A 115 -9.74 4.63 28.40
C GLU A 115 -8.42 4.21 27.72
N GLU A 116 -8.45 3.17 26.89
CA GLU A 116 -7.28 2.70 26.12
C GLU A 116 -6.96 3.64 24.96
N LEU A 117 -8.00 4.19 24.33
CA LEU A 117 -7.86 5.18 23.26
C LEU A 117 -7.22 6.47 23.80
N LYS A 118 -7.70 6.97 24.94
CA LYS A 118 -7.18 8.17 25.60
C LYS A 118 -5.76 7.99 26.12
N ALA A 119 -5.44 6.82 26.69
CA ALA A 119 -4.08 6.50 27.12
C ALA A 119 -3.10 6.49 25.94
N GLN A 120 -3.49 5.93 24.79
CA GLN A 120 -2.65 5.91 23.59
C GLN A 120 -2.59 7.26 22.88
N GLN A 121 -3.67 8.04 22.88
CA GLN A 121 -3.65 9.44 22.43
C GLN A 121 -2.68 10.28 23.27
N ALA A 122 -2.65 10.09 24.60
CA ALA A 122 -1.72 10.77 25.48
C ALA A 122 -0.26 10.32 25.25
N ALA A 123 -0.04 9.04 24.91
CA ALA A 123 1.28 8.54 24.54
C ALA A 123 1.80 9.15 23.22
N GLU A 124 0.94 9.32 22.22
CA GLU A 124 1.26 10.01 20.96
C GLU A 124 1.46 11.52 21.17
N ALA A 125 0.58 12.18 21.94
CA ALA A 125 0.65 13.62 22.19
C ALA A 125 1.85 14.03 23.08
N SER A 126 2.40 13.11 23.88
CA SER A 126 3.56 13.36 24.73
C SER A 126 4.91 13.06 24.07
N GLY A 127 4.93 12.59 22.81
CA GLY A 127 6.17 12.27 22.09
C GLY A 127 6.99 11.15 22.73
N THR A 128 6.35 10.28 23.54
CA THR A 128 6.98 9.13 24.22
C THR A 128 6.71 7.80 23.48
N ALA A 129 6.17 7.86 22.26
CA ALA A 129 6.18 6.71 21.37
C ALA A 129 7.65 6.28 21.16
N PRO A 130 8.00 4.98 21.28
CA PRO A 130 9.32 4.54 20.85
C PRO A 130 9.47 4.92 19.39
N GLU A 131 10.40 5.83 19.13
CA GLU A 131 10.89 6.22 17.82
C GLU A 131 11.36 4.95 17.11
N VAL A 132 10.45 4.29 16.40
CA VAL A 132 10.87 3.38 15.34
C VAL A 132 11.26 4.33 14.23
N ALA A 133 12.57 4.60 14.16
CA ALA A 133 13.28 5.37 13.16
C ALA A 133 12.42 5.61 11.91
N ASP A 134 11.98 6.86 11.80
CA ASP A 134 11.61 7.47 10.53
C ASP A 134 12.90 7.49 9.71
N GLU A 135 13.20 6.40 8.99
CA GLU A 135 14.16 6.45 7.90
C GLU A 135 13.45 7.20 6.77
N PRO A 136 13.88 8.43 6.42
CA PRO A 136 13.25 9.18 5.36
C PRO A 136 13.60 8.51 4.03
N GLU A 137 12.56 8.04 3.33
CA GLU A 137 12.68 7.83 1.91
C GLU A 137 12.69 9.22 1.21
N ALA A 138 13.76 9.43 0.44
CA ALA A 138 13.93 10.38 -0.66
C ALA A 138 14.52 11.79 -0.39
N ALA A 139 15.80 11.95 -0.75
CA ALA A 139 16.33 13.01 -1.63
C ALA A 139 17.82 12.70 -1.92
N ALA A 140 18.18 12.22 -3.12
CA ALA A 140 18.51 12.99 -4.31
C ALA A 140 19.99 13.46 -4.36
N GLU A 141 20.72 12.83 -5.29
CA GLU A 141 21.82 13.29 -6.15
C GLU A 141 22.94 14.23 -5.64
N GLY A 142 24.17 13.87 -5.99
CA GLY A 142 25.25 14.83 -6.23
C GLY A 142 26.66 14.25 -6.09
N SER A 143 27.36 14.12 -7.23
CA SER A 143 28.81 14.18 -7.56
C SER A 143 29.85 14.07 -6.43
N GLU A 144 31.01 13.41 -6.59
CA GLU A 144 32.20 13.86 -7.36
C GLU A 144 33.10 12.62 -7.64
N GLU A 145 33.45 12.30 -8.89
CA GLU A 145 34.68 12.65 -9.63
C GLU A 145 36.06 12.39 -8.96
N GLY A 146 36.98 11.79 -9.74
CA GLY A 146 38.43 11.73 -9.53
C GLY A 146 38.96 10.32 -9.19
N GLY A 147 39.42 9.53 -10.17
CA GLY A 147 40.84 9.48 -10.62
C GLY A 147 41.56 8.31 -9.91
N GLU A 148 42.46 7.50 -10.46
CA GLU A 148 43.28 7.55 -11.66
C GLU A 148 43.98 6.15 -11.78
N SER A 149 44.25 5.71 -13.02
CA SER A 149 45.31 4.80 -13.50
C SER A 149 45.69 3.50 -12.76
N ALA A 150 45.72 2.37 -13.49
CA ALA A 150 46.93 1.98 -14.25
C ALA A 150 46.78 0.64 -15.01
N GLU A 151 47.25 0.69 -16.27
CA GLU A 151 47.92 -0.34 -17.07
C GLU A 151 47.21 -1.64 -17.55
N ALA A 152 46.84 -1.59 -18.84
CA ALA A 152 46.99 -2.67 -19.84
C ALA A 152 48.51 -2.89 -20.16
N PRO A 153 49.01 -3.86 -20.96
CA PRO A 153 48.47 -4.44 -22.22
C PRO A 153 48.66 -5.99 -22.30
N ALA A 154 48.43 -6.78 -23.36
CA ALA A 154 48.58 -6.58 -24.79
C ALA A 154 47.90 -7.72 -25.61
N SER A 155 47.42 -7.35 -26.82
CA SER A 155 47.69 -7.97 -28.14
C SER A 155 47.50 -9.49 -28.35
N GLU A 156 46.93 -10.03 -29.44
CA GLU A 156 46.57 -9.51 -30.78
C GLU A 156 45.80 -10.63 -31.57
N PRO A 157 45.46 -10.48 -32.87
CA PRO A 157 44.20 -10.91 -33.46
C PRO A 157 44.32 -12.15 -34.36
N SER A 158 43.19 -12.61 -34.90
CA SER A 158 43.20 -13.32 -36.19
C SER A 158 41.92 -13.05 -36.97
N SER A 159 42.15 -12.39 -38.10
CA SER A 159 41.29 -12.22 -39.27
C SER A 159 40.75 -13.55 -39.80
N GLU A 160 39.52 -13.56 -40.31
CA GLU A 160 39.26 -13.87 -41.73
C GLU A 160 37.76 -13.69 -42.06
N SER A 161 37.45 -12.72 -42.91
CA SER A 161 36.33 -12.81 -43.85
C SER A 161 36.89 -13.29 -45.18
N PRO A 162 36.18 -14.13 -45.93
CA PRO A 162 35.72 -13.63 -47.22
C PRO A 162 34.38 -14.22 -47.72
N GLY A 163 33.67 -13.42 -48.50
CA GLY A 163 33.12 -13.90 -49.79
C GLY A 163 31.61 -14.09 -49.89
N GLU A 164 30.90 -13.04 -50.30
CA GLU A 164 29.75 -13.17 -51.21
C GLU A 164 30.22 -13.74 -52.57
N PRO A 165 29.36 -14.50 -53.28
CA PRO A 165 28.69 -13.87 -54.42
C PRO A 165 27.24 -14.34 -54.68
N ASN A 166 26.46 -13.40 -55.23
CA ASN A 166 25.38 -13.53 -56.22
C ASN A 166 24.53 -14.81 -56.26
N ASN A 167 23.21 -14.63 -56.17
CA ASN A 167 22.39 -14.94 -57.34
C ASN A 167 21.13 -14.08 -57.44
N GLU A 168 20.99 -13.46 -58.60
CA GLU A 168 19.84 -12.73 -59.09
C GLU A 168 18.70 -13.71 -59.42
N GLY A 169 17.46 -13.29 -59.21
CA GLY A 169 16.27 -14.08 -59.55
C GLY A 169 15.04 -13.21 -59.52
N GLY A 170 14.92 -12.31 -60.49
CA GLY A 170 13.76 -11.47 -60.68
C GLY A 170 12.55 -12.26 -61.18
N THR A 171 11.38 -11.97 -60.61
CA THR A 171 10.10 -11.98 -61.30
C THR A 171 9.22 -10.92 -60.63
N GLN A 172 8.85 -9.86 -61.36
CA GLN A 172 7.45 -9.47 -61.54
C GLN A 172 7.34 -8.10 -62.24
N SER A 173 6.67 -8.19 -63.40
CA SER A 173 5.80 -7.20 -64.05
C SER A 173 6.41 -5.96 -64.69
#